data_AF-A0A2I0QCD9-F1
#
_entry.id   AF-A0A2I0QCD9-F1
#
_cell.length_a   1.000
_cell.length_b   1.000
_cell.length_c   1.000
_cell.angle_alpha   90.00
_cell.angle_beta   90.00
_cell.angle_gamma   90.00
#
_symmetry.space_group_name_H-M   'P 1'
#
loop_
_entity.id
_entity.type
_entity.pdbx_description
1 polymer ?
#
loop_
_entity_poly.entity_id
_entity_poly.type
_entity_poly.pdbx_seq_one_letter_code
_entity_poly.pdbx_strand_id
1 'polypeptide(L)'
;MERDVIFNSDLHFEHKQWRRELLFWEDELKSLNKRLSELVLRWTNKEMLAQLERFQNRFVIQENVIDELQELINLHETNIAEHTKRGEDVLNQQLVKKHIEFRNQMDTQRILYSDLKKEFFHFLSKYM
;
A
#
# COMPACT_ATOMS: atom_id res chain seq x y z
N MET A 1 -2.68 -9.13 -32.89
CA MET A 1 -2.70 -8.76 -31.47
C MET A 1 -2.80 -10.04 -30.70
N GLU A 2 -1.69 -10.53 -30.18
CA GLU A 2 -1.69 -11.64 -29.23
C GLU A 2 -2.52 -11.18 -28.03
N ARG A 3 -3.58 -11.93 -27.70
CA ARG A 3 -4.30 -11.70 -26.46
C ARG A 3 -3.39 -12.30 -25.40
N ASP A 4 -2.73 -11.46 -24.61
CA ASP A 4 -2.03 -11.93 -23.42
C ASP A 4 -3.04 -12.68 -22.55
N VAL A 5 -2.95 -14.01 -22.59
CA VAL A 5 -3.79 -14.88 -21.78
C VAL A 5 -3.24 -14.78 -20.37
N ILE A 6 -3.88 -13.97 -19.54
CA ILE A 6 -3.55 -13.86 -18.12
C ILE A 6 -4.09 -15.12 -17.44
N PHE A 7 -3.22 -15.89 -16.78
CA PHE A 7 -3.62 -17.08 -16.05
C PHE A 7 -3.95 -16.76 -14.58
N ASN A 8 -4.82 -17.55 -13.95
CA ASN A 8 -5.14 -17.43 -12.53
C ASN A 8 -3.88 -17.54 -11.64
N SER A 9 -2.89 -18.33 -12.06
CA SER A 9 -1.59 -18.45 -11.40
C SER A 9 -0.81 -17.13 -11.38
N ASP A 10 -0.91 -16.34 -12.45
CA ASP A 10 -0.19 -15.07 -12.59
C ASP A 10 -0.81 -14.01 -11.66
N LEU A 11 -2.15 -13.95 -11.66
CA LEU A 11 -2.90 -13.07 -10.75
C LEU A 11 -2.59 -13.38 -9.28
N HIS A 12 -2.61 -14.67 -8.93
CA HIS A 12 -2.30 -15.13 -7.58
C HIS A 12 -0.85 -14.81 -7.16
N PHE A 13 0.08 -14.96 -8.10
CA PHE A 13 1.48 -14.61 -7.87
C PHE A 13 1.64 -13.10 -7.60
N GLU A 14 1.01 -12.24 -8.41
CA GLU A 14 1.04 -10.79 -8.19
C GLU A 14 0.41 -10.39 -6.86
N HIS A 15 -0.73 -10.97 -6.48
CA HIS A 15 -1.35 -10.72 -5.18
C HIS A 15 -0.42 -11.06 -4.01
N LYS A 16 0.32 -12.17 -4.09
CA LYS A 16 1.35 -12.52 -3.10
C LYS A 16 2.47 -11.49 -3.03
N GLN A 17 2.88 -10.93 -4.16
CA GLN A 17 3.90 -9.87 -4.19
C GLN A 17 3.36 -8.59 -3.54
N TRP A 18 2.17 -8.15 -3.90
CA TRP A 18 1.55 -6.95 -3.31
C TRP A 18 1.34 -7.07 -1.81
N ARG A 19 0.87 -8.23 -1.31
CA ARG A 19 0.75 -8.43 0.14
C ARG A 19 2.08 -8.29 0.88
N ARG A 20 3.17 -8.83 0.33
CA ARG A 20 4.50 -8.70 0.95
C ARG A 20 4.97 -7.25 0.96
N GLU A 21 4.71 -6.52 -0.12
CA GLU A 21 5.02 -5.09 -0.21
C GLU A 21 4.22 -4.25 0.79
N LEU A 22 2.92 -4.50 0.92
CA LEU A 22 2.04 -3.82 1.88
C LEU A 22 2.47 -4.11 3.34
N LEU A 23 2.81 -5.36 3.66
CA LEU A 23 3.34 -5.72 4.99
C LEU A 23 4.67 -5.01 5.28
N PHE A 24 5.52 -4.87 4.27
CA PHE A 24 6.76 -4.12 4.40
C PHE A 24 6.50 -2.63 4.66
N TRP A 25 5.55 -2.00 3.94
CA TRP A 25 5.17 -0.61 4.19
C TRP A 25 4.52 -0.40 5.57
N GLU A 26 3.73 -1.36 6.04
CA GLU A 26 3.13 -1.33 7.37
C GLU A 26 4.20 -1.33 8.47
N ASP A 27 5.19 -2.22 8.36
CA ASP A 27 6.30 -2.28 9.32
C ASP A 27 7.18 -1.02 9.26
N GLU A 28 7.45 -0.52 8.04
CA GLU A 28 8.19 0.72 7.83
C GLU A 28 7.43 1.91 8.45
N LEU A 29 6.11 2.03 8.26
CA LEU A 29 5.28 3.07 8.89
C LEU A 29 5.34 3.00 10.41
N LYS A 30 5.30 1.81 11.02
CA LYS A 30 5.45 1.66 12.48
C LYS A 30 6.78 2.25 12.96
N SER A 31 7.86 2.00 12.23
CA SER A 31 9.18 2.58 12.53
C SER A 31 9.19 4.11 12.39
N LEU A 32 8.60 4.65 11.31
CA LEU A 32 8.51 6.10 11.09
C LEU A 32 7.64 6.79 12.15
N ASN A 33 6.51 6.18 12.53
CA ASN A 33 5.62 6.66 13.60
C ASN A 33 6.33 6.70 14.96
N LYS A 34 7.11 5.66 15.28
CA LYS A 34 7.94 5.65 16.49
C LYS A 34 8.94 6.80 16.48
N ARG A 35 9.62 7.01 15.36
CA ARG A 35 10.58 8.12 15.22
C ARG A 35 9.91 9.48 15.34
N LEU A 36 8.74 9.66 14.74
CA LEU A 36 7.94 10.88 14.85
C LEU A 36 7.56 11.15 16.31
N SER A 37 7.12 10.12 17.04
CA SER A 37 6.75 10.23 18.46
C SER A 37 7.93 10.66 19.33
N GLU A 38 9.13 10.13 19.07
CA GLU A 38 10.36 10.56 19.76
C GLU A 38 10.67 12.05 19.53
N LEU A 39 10.39 12.56 18.33
CA LEU A 39 10.59 13.97 18.00
C LEU A 39 9.57 14.87 18.69
N VAL A 40 8.29 14.50 18.69
CA VAL A 40 7.23 15.30 19.34
C VAL A 40 7.57 15.57 20.81
N LEU A 41 8.19 14.62 21.50
CA LEU A 41 8.62 14.79 22.90
C LEU A 41 9.81 15.75 23.09
N ARG A 42 10.62 15.98 22.05
CA ARG A 42 11.83 16.83 22.11
C ARG A 42 11.55 18.29 21.78
N TRP A 43 10.51 18.58 21.01
CA TRP A 43 10.23 19.93 20.50
C TRP A 43 9.06 20.58 21.24
N THR A 44 9.24 21.83 21.65
CA THR A 44 8.16 22.66 22.25
C THR A 44 7.70 23.80 21.33
N ASN A 45 8.41 24.01 20.20
CA ASN A 45 8.07 25.04 19.22
C ASN A 45 6.77 24.65 18.47
N LYS A 46 5.79 25.55 18.48
CA LYS A 46 4.47 25.32 17.88
C LYS A 46 4.51 25.06 16.37
N GLU A 47 5.38 25.75 15.64
CA GLU A 47 5.52 25.56 14.19
C GLU A 47 6.11 24.17 13.86
N MET A 48 7.06 23.71 14.66
CA MET A 48 7.63 22.36 14.53
C MET A 48 6.59 21.29 14.87
N LEU A 49 5.83 21.48 15.95
CA LEU A 49 4.76 20.56 16.34
C LEU A 49 3.68 20.46 15.25
N ALA A 50 3.30 21.58 14.63
CA ALA A 50 2.35 21.58 13.53
C ALA A 50 2.87 20.82 12.28
N GLN A 51 4.18 20.87 12.01
CA GLN A 51 4.78 20.08 10.94
C GLN A 51 4.78 18.58 11.27
N LEU A 52 5.10 18.22 12.52
CA LEU A 52 5.05 16.82 12.98
C LEU A 52 3.63 16.26 12.93
N GLU A 53 2.62 17.05 13.31
CA GLU A 53 1.20 16.68 13.21
C GLU A 53 0.79 16.41 11.76
N ARG A 54 1.27 17.21 10.80
CA ARG A 54 1.01 16.97 9.36
C ARG A 54 1.58 15.62 8.90
N PHE A 55 2.77 15.23 9.37
CA PHE A 55 3.33 13.92 9.07
C PHE A 55 2.51 12.80 9.73
N GLN A 56 2.12 12.98 10.98
CA GLN A 56 1.28 12.01 11.69
C GLN A 56 -0.02 11.73 10.94
N ASN A 57 -0.73 12.79 10.52
CA ASN A 57 -1.98 12.66 9.77
C ASN A 57 -1.78 11.93 8.45
N ARG A 58 -0.67 12.19 7.75
CA ARG A 58 -0.34 11.48 6.51
C ARG A 58 0.00 10.01 6.76
N PHE A 59 0.69 9.69 7.86
CA PHE A 59 0.97 8.30 8.24
C PHE A 59 -0.32 7.53 8.49
N VAL A 60 -1.26 8.10 9.25
CA VAL A 60 -2.58 7.49 9.49
C VAL A 60 -3.35 7.25 8.18
N ILE A 61 -3.30 8.20 7.23
CA ILE A 61 -3.93 8.01 5.91
C ILE A 61 -3.28 6.83 5.18
N GLN A 62 -1.96 6.68 5.23
CA GLN A 62 -1.28 5.57 4.57
C GLN A 62 -1.56 4.22 5.24
N GLU A 63 -1.65 4.18 6.58
CA GLU A 63 -2.06 2.97 7.31
C GLU A 63 -3.45 2.50 6.86
N ASN A 64 -4.44 3.39 6.81
CA ASN A 64 -5.78 3.06 6.33
C ASN A 64 -5.78 2.56 4.89
N VAL A 65 -5.02 3.21 4.00
CA VAL A 65 -4.90 2.79 2.60
C VAL A 65 -4.26 1.40 2.48
N ILE A 66 -3.24 1.10 3.29
CA ILE A 66 -2.59 -0.21 3.31
C ILE A 66 -3.60 -1.28 3.75
N ASP A 67 -4.37 -1.02 4.80
CA ASP A 67 -5.39 -1.94 5.31
C ASP A 67 -6.48 -2.19 4.26
N GLU A 68 -7.00 -1.14 3.62
CA GLU A 68 -7.98 -1.24 2.53
C GLU A 68 -7.43 -2.08 1.36
N LEU A 69 -6.19 -1.84 0.93
CA LEU A 69 -5.57 -2.60 -0.15
C LEU A 69 -5.38 -4.08 0.23
N GLN A 70 -5.00 -4.37 1.48
CA GLN A 70 -4.89 -5.75 1.96
C GLN A 70 -6.25 -6.46 1.94
N GLU A 71 -7.31 -5.80 2.40
CA GLU A 71 -8.67 -6.33 2.37
C GLU A 71 -9.15 -6.59 0.93
N LEU A 72 -8.91 -5.65 0.02
CA LEU A 72 -9.27 -5.79 -1.39
C LEU A 72 -8.56 -6.96 -2.06
N ILE A 73 -7.25 -7.16 -1.79
CA ILE A 73 -6.51 -8.31 -2.29
C ILE A 73 -7.06 -9.62 -1.71
N ASN A 74 -7.43 -9.64 -0.42
CA ASN A 74 -8.05 -10.82 0.21
C ASN A 74 -9.38 -11.19 -0.44
N LEU A 75 -10.23 -10.19 -0.71
CA LEU A 75 -11.50 -10.39 -1.39
C LEU A 75 -11.28 -10.90 -2.82
N HIS A 76 -10.33 -10.31 -3.54
CA HIS A 76 -10.05 -10.70 -4.92
C HIS A 76 -9.53 -12.14 -5.03
N GLU A 77 -8.63 -12.53 -4.14
CA GLU A 77 -8.11 -13.90 -4.01
C GLU A 77 -9.20 -14.92 -3.69
N THR A 78 -10.12 -14.57 -2.79
CA THR A 78 -11.26 -15.44 -2.45
C THR A 78 -12.13 -15.68 -3.68
N ASN A 79 -12.43 -14.61 -4.44
CA ASN A 79 -13.19 -14.74 -5.69
C ASN A 79 -12.48 -15.64 -6.70
N ILE A 80 -11.17 -15.48 -6.91
CA ILE A 80 -10.39 -16.34 -7.84
C ILE A 80 -10.45 -17.81 -7.40
N ALA A 81 -10.31 -18.08 -6.10
CA ALA A 81 -10.38 -19.44 -5.56
C ALA A 81 -11.77 -20.07 -5.76
N GLU A 82 -12.85 -19.31 -5.65
CA GLU A 82 -14.20 -19.80 -5.92
C GLU A 82 -14.44 -20.15 -7.39
N HIS A 83 -13.99 -19.31 -8.32
CA HIS A 83 -14.10 -19.59 -9.76
C HIS A 83 -13.26 -20.80 -10.17
N THR A 84 -12.04 -20.92 -9.64
CA THR A 84 -11.16 -22.07 -9.89
C THR A 84 -11.82 -23.39 -9.43
N LYS A 85 -12.48 -23.39 -8.27
CA LYS A 85 -13.22 -24.57 -7.76
C LYS A 85 -14.39 -24.99 -8.66
N ARG A 86 -15.00 -24.05 -9.38
CA ARG A 86 -16.12 -24.32 -10.31
C ARG A 86 -15.66 -24.82 -11.67
N GLY A 87 -14.34 -24.91 -11.92
CA GLY A 87 -13.79 -25.31 -13.21
C GLY A 87 -13.91 -24.21 -14.28
N GLU A 88 -14.21 -22.97 -13.88
CA GLU A 88 -14.27 -21.81 -14.74
C GLU A 88 -12.84 -21.24 -14.90
N ASP A 89 -12.05 -21.86 -15.78
CA ASP A 89 -10.64 -21.45 -15.99
C ASP A 89 -10.53 -20.17 -16.85
N VAL A 90 -11.61 -19.79 -17.52
CA VAL A 90 -11.67 -18.57 -18.34
C VAL A 90 -12.12 -17.42 -17.46
N LEU A 91 -11.12 -16.71 -16.90
CA LEU A 91 -11.31 -15.45 -16.21
C LEU A 91 -12.34 -14.58 -16.94
N ASN A 92 -13.46 -14.33 -16.26
CA ASN A 92 -14.45 -13.33 -16.66
C ASN A 92 -13.69 -12.01 -16.91
N GLN A 93 -13.91 -11.34 -18.04
CA GLN A 93 -13.29 -10.05 -18.37
C GLN A 93 -13.38 -9.04 -17.20
N GLN A 94 -14.42 -9.17 -16.37
CA GLN A 94 -14.61 -8.40 -15.16
C GLN A 94 -13.53 -8.63 -14.08
N LEU A 95 -13.05 -9.87 -13.88
CA LEU A 95 -11.99 -10.19 -12.91
C LEU A 95 -10.66 -9.58 -13.35
N VAL A 96 -10.30 -9.74 -14.63
CA VAL A 96 -9.09 -9.13 -15.20
C VAL A 96 -9.15 -7.61 -15.08
N LYS A 97 -10.31 -7.00 -15.37
CA LYS A 97 -10.50 -5.56 -15.24
C LYS A 97 -10.27 -5.09 -13.80
N LYS A 98 -10.85 -5.78 -12.81
CA LYS A 98 -10.62 -5.48 -11.39
C LYS A 98 -9.15 -5.60 -11.00
N HIS A 99 -8.46 -6.64 -11.47
CA HIS A 99 -7.05 -6.81 -11.21
C HIS A 99 -6.20 -5.66 -11.78
N ILE A 100 -6.50 -5.20 -13.01
CA ILE A 100 -5.83 -4.05 -13.61
C ILE A 100 -6.09 -2.77 -12.80
N GLU A 101 -7.33 -2.56 -12.34
CA GLU A 101 -7.67 -1.44 -11.47
C GLU A 101 -6.85 -1.48 -10.16
N PHE A 102 -6.69 -2.65 -9.54
CA PHE A 102 -5.85 -2.81 -8.35
C PHE A 102 -4.37 -2.56 -8.63
N ARG A 103 -3.85 -3.03 -9.77
CA ARG A 103 -2.46 -2.77 -10.16
C ARG A 103 -2.19 -1.26 -10.25
N ASN A 104 -3.10 -0.52 -10.88
CA ASN A 104 -3.00 0.94 -10.99
C ASN A 104 -3.06 1.64 -9.61
N GLN A 105 -3.88 1.13 -8.69
CA GLN A 105 -3.94 1.64 -7.32
C GLN A 105 -2.63 1.38 -6.57
N MET A 106 -2.07 0.18 -6.67
CA MET A 106 -0.75 -0.15 -6.10
C MET A 106 0.34 0.76 -6.65
N ASP A 107 0.38 0.97 -7.97
CA ASP A 107 1.36 1.86 -8.61
C ASP A 107 1.24 3.31 -8.12
N THR A 108 0.01 3.80 -7.97
CA THR A 108 -0.24 5.14 -7.42
C THR A 108 0.26 5.22 -5.98
N GLN A 109 -0.01 4.21 -5.15
CA GLN A 109 0.44 4.22 -3.76
C GLN A 109 1.95 4.05 -3.61
N ARG A 110 2.62 3.30 -4.49
CA ARG A 110 4.10 3.24 -4.53
C ARG A 110 4.71 4.64 -4.64
N ILE A 111 4.15 5.48 -5.51
CA ILE A 111 4.62 6.85 -5.72
C ILE A 111 4.33 7.70 -4.47
N LEU A 112 3.08 7.73 -4.01
CA LEU A 112 2.66 8.54 -2.87
C LEU A 112 3.44 8.20 -1.59
N TYR A 113 3.63 6.91 -1.33
CA TYR A 113 4.38 6.42 -0.20
C TYR A 113 5.87 6.76 -0.32
N SER A 114 6.47 6.60 -1.50
CA SER A 114 7.86 6.99 -1.75
C SER A 114 8.09 8.47 -1.49
N ASP A 115 7.19 9.34 -1.96
CA ASP A 115 7.33 10.78 -1.81
C ASP A 115 7.13 11.24 -0.36
N LEU A 116 6.16 10.67 0.35
CA LEU A 116 6.01 10.85 1.80
C LEU A 116 7.30 10.49 2.55
N LYS A 117 7.92 9.36 2.23
CA LYS A 117 9.18 8.95 2.86
C LYS A 117 10.32 9.92 2.57
N LYS A 118 10.48 10.34 1.31
CA LYS A 118 11.51 11.33 0.94
C LYS A 118 11.32 12.63 1.71
N GLU A 119 10.10 13.13 1.79
CA GLU A 119 9.77 14.35 2.52
C GLU A 119 10.07 14.21 4.02
N PHE A 120 9.70 13.08 4.62
CA PHE A 120 9.97 12.81 6.03
C PHE A 120 11.47 12.69 6.30
N PHE A 121 12.23 11.93 5.48
CA PHE A 121 13.68 11.83 5.63
C PHE A 121 14.41 13.15 5.40
N HIS A 122 13.94 13.97 4.45
CA HIS A 122 14.47 15.31 4.26
C HIS A 122 14.24 16.18 5.50
N PHE A 123 13.02 16.15 6.06
CA PHE A 123 12.72 16.82 7.32
C PHE A 123 13.63 16.32 8.45
N LEU A 124 13.77 15.01 8.62
CA LEU A 124 14.67 14.39 9.58
C LEU A 124 16.12 14.88 9.42
N SER A 125 16.64 14.97 8.20
CA SER A 125 18.01 15.41 7.93
C SER A 125 18.27 16.90 8.26
N LYS A 126 17.22 17.72 8.27
CA LYS A 126 17.32 19.15 8.53
C LYS A 126 17.21 19.47 10.03
N TYR A 127 16.50 18.63 10.78
CA TYR A 127 16.12 18.89 12.17
C TYR A 127 16.65 17.86 13.16
N MET A 128 17.40 16.85 12.72
CA MET A 128 18.20 15.96 13.57
C MET A 128 19.68 16.10 13.27
#